data_AF-A0A6J4J5H6-F1
#
_entry.id   AF-A0A6J4J5H6-F1
#
_cell.length_a   1.000
_cell.length_b   1.000
_cell.length_c   1.000
_cell.angle_alpha   90.00
_cell.angle_beta   90.00
_cell.angle_gamma   90.00
#
_symmetry.space_group_name_H-M   'P 1'
#
loop_
_entity.id
_entity.type
_entity.pdbx_description
1 polymer ?
#
loop_
_entity_poly.entity_id
_entity_poly.type
_entity_poly.pdbx_seq_one_letter_code
_entity_poly.pdbx_strand_id
1 'polypeptide(L)'
;MLARLQIEHIIPLVKGGGDDETNLWLACPICNGHKADKVGAIDPQTGDTTPLFNPRAHNWFEHFEWIDGGLRVAGKTPIGRATVLALHLADDPDAITVRSYWIIAGWHPPER
;
A
#
# COMPACT_ATOMS: atom_id res chain seq x y z
N MET A 1 4.81 -16.15 5.87
CA MET A 1 6.14 -15.51 5.98
C MET A 1 5.96 -14.17 6.69
N LEU A 2 6.53 -13.98 7.88
CA LEU A 2 6.61 -12.66 8.52
C LEU A 2 7.91 -12.01 8.03
N ALA A 3 7.82 -11.15 7.01
CA ALA A 3 8.97 -10.41 6.52
C ALA A 3 9.27 -9.22 7.44
N ARG A 4 10.56 -8.91 7.64
CA ARG A 4 10.96 -7.68 8.36
C ARG A 4 10.53 -6.47 7.54
N LEU A 5 9.83 -5.54 8.18
CA LEU A 5 9.49 -4.26 7.54
C LEU A 5 10.77 -3.48 7.22
N GLN A 6 10.71 -2.73 6.13
CA GLN A 6 11.79 -1.88 5.66
C GLN A 6 11.41 -0.42 5.88
N ILE A 7 12.41 0.42 6.13
CA ILE A 7 12.24 1.87 6.09
C ILE A 7 12.13 2.26 4.62
N GLU A 8 11.02 2.90 4.28
CA GLU A 8 10.67 3.37 2.96
C GLU A 8 10.55 4.89 2.97
N HIS A 9 11.11 5.54 1.96
CA HIS A 9 10.90 6.96 1.72
C HIS A 9 9.62 7.18 0.89
N ILE A 10 8.70 7.99 1.41
CA ILE A 10 7.46 8.38 0.72
C ILE A 10 7.82 9.09 -0.59
N ILE A 11 8.65 10.13 -0.50
CA ILE A 11 9.37 10.74 -1.63
C ILE A 11 10.79 10.17 -1.64
N PRO A 12 11.19 9.40 -2.68
CA PRO A 12 12.50 8.77 -2.72
C PRO A 12 13.62 9.80 -2.87
N LEU A 13 14.82 9.46 -2.38
CA LEU A 13 16.01 10.33 -2.44
C LEU A 13 16.32 10.79 -3.87
N VAL A 14 16.16 9.90 -4.86
CA VAL A 14 16.38 10.21 -6.29
C VAL A 14 15.41 11.26 -6.84
N LYS A 15 14.32 11.57 -6.12
CA LYS A 15 13.35 12.64 -6.41
C LYS A 15 13.43 13.79 -5.40
N GLY A 16 14.52 13.88 -4.64
CA GLY A 16 14.78 14.97 -3.71
C GLY A 16 14.10 14.84 -2.34
N GLY A 17 13.60 13.66 -1.97
CA GLY A 17 13.13 13.41 -0.60
C GLY A 17 14.28 13.38 0.40
N GLY A 18 13.98 13.68 1.67
CA GLY A 18 14.94 13.67 2.79
C GLY A 18 14.81 12.44 3.69
N ASP A 19 15.72 12.31 4.66
CA ASP A 19 15.72 11.26 5.69
C ASP A 19 14.96 11.66 6.96
N ASP A 20 14.20 12.75 6.91
CA ASP A 20 13.36 13.19 8.01
C ASP A 20 12.21 12.20 8.25
N GLU A 21 11.79 12.05 9.51
CA GLU A 21 10.76 11.08 9.88
C GLU A 21 9.44 11.31 9.13
N THR A 22 9.13 12.54 8.74
CA THR A 22 7.89 12.86 8.02
C THR A 22 7.86 12.29 6.60
N ASN A 23 9.04 11.99 6.04
CA ASN A 23 9.20 11.31 4.75
C ASN A 23 9.44 9.80 4.88
N LEU A 24 9.56 9.25 6.09
CA LEU A 24 9.84 7.83 6.32
C LEU A 24 8.61 7.06 6.78
N TRP A 25 8.47 5.81 6.33
CA TRP A 25 7.45 4.87 6.78
C TRP A 25 7.96 3.42 6.84
N LEU A 26 7.25 2.55 7.56
CA LEU A 26 7.51 1.11 7.56
C LEU A 26 6.68 0.42 6.48
N ALA A 27 7.36 -0.19 5.51
CA ALA A 27 6.73 -0.89 4.39
C ALA A 27 7.10 -2.37 4.36
N CYS A 28 6.21 -3.19 3.81
CA CYS A 28 6.52 -4.58 3.51
C CYS A 28 7.56 -4.63 2.35
N PRO A 29 8.52 -5.57 2.35
CA PRO A 29 9.54 -5.61 1.28
C PRO A 29 8.97 -5.73 -0.13
N ILE A 30 7.85 -6.46 -0.28
CA ILE A 30 7.15 -6.62 -1.56
C ILE A 30 6.56 -5.28 -2.02
N CYS A 31 5.81 -4.62 -1.15
CA CYS A 31 5.19 -3.32 -1.36
C CYS A 31 6.24 -2.26 -1.71
N ASN A 32 7.33 -2.21 -0.93
CA ASN A 32 8.44 -1.30 -1.13
C ASN A 32 9.15 -1.56 -2.47
N GLY A 33 9.38 -2.84 -2.79
CA GLY A 33 9.95 -3.25 -4.08
C GLY A 33 9.08 -2.84 -5.26
N HIS A 34 7.76 -3.03 -5.18
CA HIS A 34 6.84 -2.55 -6.20
C HIS A 34 6.80 -1.04 -6.28
N LYS A 35 6.86 -0.30 -5.17
CA LYS A 35 6.90 1.16 -5.20
C LYS A 35 8.15 1.66 -5.92
N ALA A 36 9.32 1.15 -5.56
CA ALA A 36 10.61 1.62 -6.02
C ALA A 36 10.70 3.17 -5.91
N ASP A 37 10.88 3.88 -7.02
CA ASP A 37 10.94 5.34 -7.05
C ASP A 37 9.58 6.00 -7.36
N LYS A 38 8.48 5.25 -7.47
CA LYS A 38 7.17 5.81 -7.82
C LYS A 38 6.61 6.68 -6.67
N VAL A 39 6.10 7.85 -7.05
CA VAL A 39 5.34 8.77 -6.18
C VAL A 39 3.91 8.99 -6.67
N GLY A 40 3.60 8.48 -7.85
CA GLY A 40 2.27 8.50 -8.45
C GLY A 40 2.09 7.32 -9.41
N ALA A 41 0.84 7.05 -9.75
CA ALA A 41 0.46 6.02 -10.71
C ALA A 41 -0.84 6.44 -11.43
N ILE A 42 -1.16 5.75 -12.51
CA ILE A 42 -2.39 5.97 -13.27
C ILE A 42 -3.56 5.36 -12.50
N ASP A 43 -4.62 6.15 -12.28
CA ASP A 43 -5.90 5.61 -11.81
C ASP A 43 -6.55 4.82 -12.96
N PRO A 44 -6.78 3.50 -12.80
CA PRO A 44 -7.36 2.67 -13.86
C PRO A 44 -8.77 3.09 -14.30
N GLN A 45 -9.50 3.88 -13.48
CA GLN A 45 -10.84 4.34 -13.86
C GLN A 45 -10.85 5.63 -14.67
N THR A 46 -10.01 6.62 -14.32
CA THR A 46 -10.02 7.91 -15.02
C THR A 46 -8.93 8.04 -16.08
N GLY A 47 -7.85 7.26 -15.96
CA GLY A 47 -6.66 7.38 -16.80
C GLY A 47 -5.71 8.51 -16.35
N ASP A 48 -6.08 9.28 -15.34
CA ASP A 48 -5.25 10.37 -14.82
C ASP A 48 -4.14 9.84 -13.92
N THR A 49 -3.00 10.53 -13.92
CA THR A 49 -1.95 10.27 -12.93
C THR A 49 -2.33 10.91 -11.59
N THR A 50 -2.31 10.11 -10.53
CA THR A 50 -2.61 10.54 -9.16
C THR A 50 -1.44 10.17 -8.24
N PRO A 51 -1.20 10.93 -7.16
CA PRO A 51 -0.20 10.54 -6.17
C PRO A 51 -0.51 9.17 -5.56
N LEU A 52 0.54 8.43 -5.20
CA LEU A 52 0.39 7.23 -4.38
C LEU A 52 -0.05 7.62 -2.96
N PHE A 53 -0.69 6.69 -2.27
CA PHE A 53 -1.14 6.87 -0.90
C PHE A 53 0.04 7.23 0.03
N ASN A 54 -0.13 8.30 0.81
CA ASN A 54 0.83 8.71 1.82
C ASN A 54 0.30 8.33 3.22
N PRO A 55 0.89 7.33 3.90
CA PRO A 55 0.43 6.89 5.20
C PRO A 55 0.64 7.93 6.32
N ARG A 56 1.46 8.97 6.12
CA ARG A 56 1.63 10.07 7.07
C ARG A 56 0.54 11.14 6.95
N ALA A 57 -0.14 11.22 5.80
CA ALA A 57 -1.08 12.30 5.49
C ALA A 57 -2.51 11.84 5.24
N HIS A 58 -2.72 10.58 4.86
CA HIS A 58 -4.01 10.08 4.40
C HIS A 58 -4.60 9.03 5.36
N ASN A 59 -5.92 9.06 5.52
CA ASN A 59 -6.64 8.03 6.28
C ASN A 59 -6.83 6.76 5.42
N TRP A 60 -6.40 5.60 5.92
CA TRP A 60 -6.49 4.36 5.16
C TRP A 60 -7.93 4.01 4.74
N PHE A 61 -8.91 4.16 5.64
CA PHE A 61 -10.30 3.77 5.38
C PHE A 61 -11.10 4.76 4.51
N GLU A 62 -10.53 5.92 4.22
CA GLU A 62 -11.06 6.82 3.20
C GLU A 62 -10.67 6.33 1.79
N HIS A 63 -9.44 5.86 1.63
CA HIS A 63 -8.90 5.47 0.33
C HIS A 63 -9.07 3.99 -0.01
N PHE A 64 -9.19 3.13 0.99
CA PHE A 64 -9.22 1.69 0.82
C PHE A 64 -10.34 1.02 1.60
N GLU A 65 -10.65 -0.19 1.19
CA GLU A 65 -11.45 -1.15 1.96
C GLU A 65 -10.89 -2.56 1.81
N TRP A 66 -11.15 -3.37 2.83
CA TRP A 66 -10.91 -4.80 2.79
C TRP A 66 -12.08 -5.48 2.09
N ILE A 67 -11.79 -6.33 1.10
CA ILE A 67 -12.77 -7.16 0.39
C ILE A 67 -12.42 -8.65 0.56
N ASP A 68 -13.29 -9.55 0.11
CA ASP A 68 -13.10 -11.00 0.20
C ASP A 68 -12.79 -11.47 1.63
N GLY A 69 -13.53 -10.94 2.61
CA GLY A 69 -13.35 -11.29 4.02
C GLY A 69 -12.03 -10.82 4.63
N GLY A 70 -11.38 -9.80 4.06
CA GLY A 70 -10.06 -9.31 4.51
C GLY A 70 -8.91 -9.74 3.62
N LEU A 71 -9.13 -10.61 2.63
CA LEU A 71 -8.04 -11.19 1.86
C LEU A 71 -7.39 -10.17 0.91
N ARG A 72 -8.21 -9.29 0.31
CA ARG A 72 -7.76 -8.33 -0.71
C ARG A 72 -8.11 -6.90 -0.32
N VAL A 73 -7.40 -5.96 -0.93
CA VAL A 73 -7.62 -4.51 -0.77
C VAL A 73 -8.27 -3.97 -2.04
N ALA A 74 -9.36 -3.23 -1.90
CA ALA A 74 -9.93 -2.43 -2.99
C ALA A 74 -9.66 -0.95 -2.76
N GLY A 75 -9.44 -0.21 -3.85
CA GLY A 75 -9.29 1.24 -3.83
C GLY A 75 -10.65 1.94 -4.02
N LYS A 76 -11.01 2.85 -3.10
CA LYS A 76 -12.27 3.61 -3.12
C LYS A 76 -12.17 4.94 -3.86
N THR A 77 -10.96 5.48 -3.94
CA THR A 77 -10.64 6.80 -4.51
C THR A 77 -9.63 6.65 -5.64
N PRO A 78 -9.42 7.67 -6.49
CA PRO A 78 -8.34 7.64 -7.49
C PRO A 78 -6.98 7.26 -6.90
N ILE A 79 -6.56 7.91 -5.80
CA ILE A 79 -5.33 7.61 -5.05
C ILE A 79 -5.32 6.13 -4.63
N GLY A 80 -6.43 5.64 -4.07
CA GLY A 80 -6.55 4.26 -3.60
C GLY A 80 -6.41 3.24 -4.73
N ARG A 81 -7.14 3.43 -5.84
CA ARG A 81 -7.11 2.50 -6.98
C ARG A 81 -5.74 2.47 -7.64
N ALA A 82 -5.15 3.63 -7.89
CA ALA A 82 -3.80 3.74 -8.43
C ALA A 82 -2.77 3.07 -7.50
N THR A 83 -2.90 3.25 -6.18
CA THR A 83 -1.99 2.63 -5.20
C THR A 83 -2.13 1.11 -5.16
N VAL A 84 -3.36 0.59 -5.13
CA VAL A 84 -3.61 -0.86 -5.12
C VAL A 84 -2.96 -1.51 -6.32
N LEU A 85 -3.12 -0.91 -7.50
CA LEU A 85 -2.54 -1.41 -8.74
C LEU A 85 -1.02 -1.28 -8.75
N ALA A 86 -0.48 -0.12 -8.40
CA ALA A 86 0.96 0.15 -8.47
C ALA A 86 1.78 -0.67 -7.48
N LEU A 87 1.21 -1.03 -6.33
CA LEU A 87 1.88 -1.76 -5.26
C LEU A 87 1.43 -3.22 -5.14
N HIS A 88 0.58 -3.70 -6.06
CA HIS A 88 0.05 -5.06 -6.06
C HIS A 88 -0.61 -5.47 -4.72
N LEU A 89 -1.34 -4.54 -4.10
CA LEU A 89 -1.93 -4.77 -2.78
C LEU A 89 -3.05 -5.82 -2.77
N ALA A 90 -3.64 -6.09 -3.94
CA ALA A 90 -4.79 -6.98 -4.11
C ALA A 90 -4.44 -8.36 -4.69
N ASP A 91 -3.33 -8.48 -5.41
CA ASP A 91 -3.03 -9.62 -6.27
C ASP A 91 -1.65 -10.24 -6.06
N ASP A 92 -0.80 -9.65 -5.20
CA ASP A 92 0.47 -10.27 -4.84
C ASP A 92 0.24 -11.63 -4.12
N PRO A 93 0.77 -12.76 -4.64
CA PRO A 93 0.53 -14.08 -4.08
C PRO A 93 1.01 -14.27 -2.65
N ASP A 94 2.14 -13.65 -2.29
CA ASP A 94 2.71 -13.75 -0.94
C ASP A 94 1.87 -12.94 0.06
N ALA A 95 1.41 -11.75 -0.32
CA ALA A 95 0.51 -10.95 0.48
C ALA A 95 -0.83 -11.66 0.74
N ILE A 96 -1.43 -12.25 -0.31
CA ILE A 96 -2.66 -13.05 -0.20
C ILE A 96 -2.43 -14.25 0.73
N THR A 97 -1.33 -14.96 0.56
CA THR A 97 -1.00 -16.15 1.37
C THR A 97 -0.81 -15.79 2.84
N VAL A 98 -0.15 -14.67 3.14
CA VAL A 98 0.05 -14.24 4.53
C VAL A 98 -1.26 -13.79 5.17
N ARG A 99 -2.08 -13.01 4.46
CA ARG A 99 -3.38 -12.55 4.97
C ARG A 99 -4.35 -13.71 5.22
N SER A 100 -4.34 -14.76 4.39
CA SER A 100 -5.20 -15.92 4.61
C SER A 100 -4.91 -16.61 5.95
N TYR A 101 -3.64 -16.74 6.33
CA TYR A 101 -3.27 -17.25 7.66
C TYR A 101 -3.70 -16.33 8.80
N TRP A 102 -3.60 -15.01 8.62
CA TRP A 102 -4.05 -14.05 9.63
C TRP A 102 -5.57 -14.06 9.81
N ILE A 103 -6.33 -14.25 8.74
CA ILE A 103 -7.79 -14.41 8.79
C ILE A 103 -8.15 -15.69 9.56
N ILE A 104 -7.49 -16.82 9.25
CA ILE A 104 -7.69 -18.08 9.98
C ILE A 104 -7.39 -17.91 11.48
N ALA A 105 -6.37 -17.12 11.81
CA ALA A 105 -5.98 -16.83 13.19
C ALA A 105 -6.88 -15.79 13.89
N GLY A 106 -7.81 -15.14 13.17
CA GLY A 106 -8.67 -14.08 13.70
C GLY A 106 -7.96 -12.74 13.95
N TRP A 107 -6.79 -12.52 13.35
CA TRP A 107 -6.03 -11.26 13.48
C TRP A 107 -6.35 -10.22 12.40
N HIS A 108 -7.09 -10.62 11.36
CA HIS A 108 -7.35 -9.82 10.17
C HIS A 108 -8.76 -10.09 9.63
N PRO A 109 -9.46 -9.09 9.07
CA PRO A 109 -9.07 -7.68 8.94
C PRO A 109 -9.08 -6.92 10.28
N PRO A 110 -8.29 -5.85 10.43
CA PRO A 110 -8.36 -4.98 11.61
C PRO A 110 -9.69 -4.25 11.68
N GLU A 111 -10.16 -3.97 12.89
CA GLU A 111 -11.28 -3.07 13.13
C GLU A 111 -10.92 -1.63 12.72
N ARG A 112 -11.95 -0.82 12.46
CA ARG A 112 -11.85 0.52 11.90
C ARG A 112 -11.47 1.59 12.93
#